data_AF-A0A4R8FKI4-F1
#
_entry.id   AF-A0A4R8FKI4-F1
#
_cell.length_a   1.000
_cell.length_b   1.000
_cell.length_c   1.000
_cell.angle_alpha   90.00
_cell.angle_beta   90.00
_cell.angle_gamma   90.00
#
_symmetry.space_group_name_H-M   'P 1'
#
loop_
_entity.id
_entity.type
_entity.pdbx_description
1 polymer ?
#
loop_
_entity_poly.entity_id
_entity_poly.type
_entity_poly.pdbx_seq_one_letter_code
_entity_poly.pdbx_strand_id
1 'polypeptide(L)'
;MQRRERGFTLIELMIAVVIIGILASIAYPLYTGYVERARRTDGQAGLMNAAQQLERCYTVQSSYAGCTFSTASPDGHYAISRATESNTATFTLSANYTGGGDDGCANDLTLDHRGVRGPDACW
;
A
#
# COMPACT_ATOMS: atom_id res chain seq x y z
N MET A 1 48.51 34.83 17.20
CA MET A 1 47.66 34.18 18.22
C MET A 1 47.14 32.88 17.64
N GLN A 2 47.68 31.74 18.07
CA GLN A 2 47.23 30.42 17.62
C GLN A 2 45.91 30.08 18.31
N ARG A 3 44.84 29.98 17.52
CA ARG A 3 43.54 29.49 17.96
C ARG A 3 43.72 28.01 18.32
N ARG A 4 43.55 27.64 19.60
CA ARG A 4 43.50 26.22 19.98
C ARG A 4 42.21 25.64 19.41
N GLU A 5 42.33 24.69 18.49
CA GLU A 5 41.18 23.92 18.02
C GLU A 5 40.68 23.05 19.19
N ARG A 6 39.41 23.24 19.57
CA ARG A 6 38.75 22.42 20.58
C ARG A 6 38.14 21.22 19.87
N GLY A 7 38.66 20.03 20.12
CA GLY A 7 38.07 18.77 19.66
C GLY A 7 36.89 18.33 20.52
N PHE A 8 36.09 17.39 20.00
CA PHE A 8 35.03 16.72 20.76
C PHE A 8 35.61 15.79 21.83
N THR A 9 34.96 15.73 22.98
CA THR A 9 35.27 14.74 24.02
C THR A 9 34.62 13.39 23.70
N LEU A 10 35.23 12.30 24.18
CA LEU A 10 34.67 10.96 24.04
C LEU A 10 33.28 10.86 24.69
N ILE A 11 33.06 11.57 25.80
CA ILE A 11 31.78 11.58 26.51
C ILE A 11 30.69 12.31 25.72
N GLU A 12 31.00 13.43 25.03
CA GLU A 12 30.05 14.09 24.13
C GLU A 12 29.63 13.17 22.99
N LEU A 13 30.57 12.41 22.43
CA LEU A 13 30.27 11.45 21.37
C LEU A 13 29.39 10.30 21.88
N MET A 14 29.65 9.77 23.09
CA MET A 14 28.80 8.75 23.69
C MET A 14 27.37 9.26 23.93
N ILE A 15 27.21 10.48 24.46
CA ILE A 15 25.88 11.08 24.67
C ILE A 15 25.16 11.27 23.33
N ALA A 16 25.86 11.74 22.29
CA ALA A 16 25.29 11.91 20.96
C ALA A 16 24.77 10.59 20.38
N VAL A 17 25.56 9.51 20.49
CA VAL A 17 25.15 8.17 20.02
C VAL A 17 23.94 7.65 20.80
N VAL A 18 23.90 7.87 22.12
CA VAL A 18 22.74 7.48 22.95
C VAL A 18 21.47 8.21 22.50
N ILE A 19 21.54 9.52 22.26
CA ILE A 19 20.40 10.31 21.78
C ILE A 19 19.92 9.78 20.42
N ILE A 20 20.84 9.55 19.48
CA ILE A 20 20.50 9.02 18.15
C ILE A 20 19.87 7.62 18.27
N GLY A 21 20.37 6.76 19.16
CA GLY A 21 19.80 5.44 19.40
C GLY A 21 18.35 5.48 19.90
N ILE A 22 18.04 6.40 20.81
CA ILE A 22 16.65 6.62 21.29
C ILE A 22 15.75 7.14 20.18
N LEU A 23 16.23 8.08 19.37
CA LEU A 23 15.44 8.62 18.25
C LEU A 23 15.19 7.56 17.17
N ALA A 24 16.22 6.75 16.85
CA ALA A 24 16.13 5.72 15.82
C ALA A 24 15.12 4.62 16.17
N SER A 25 15.02 4.22 17.44
CA SER A 25 14.08 3.17 17.88
C SER A 25 12.60 3.57 17.73
N ILE A 26 12.31 4.87 17.77
CA ILE A 26 10.95 5.42 17.56
C ILE A 26 10.73 5.74 16.07
N ALA A 27 11.71 6.37 15.42
CA ALA A 27 11.57 6.86 14.05
C ALA A 27 11.45 5.72 13.03
N TYR A 28 12.20 4.63 13.21
CA TYR A 28 12.22 3.52 12.26
C TYR A 28 10.84 2.84 12.10
N PRO A 29 10.19 2.32 13.16
CA PRO A 29 8.87 1.66 13.01
C PRO A 29 7.77 2.63 12.55
N LEU A 30 7.87 3.92 12.88
CA LEU A 30 6.93 4.93 12.39
C LEU A 30 7.05 5.13 10.88
N TYR A 31 8.29 5.18 10.37
CA TYR A 31 8.53 5.34 8.95
C TYR A 31 8.07 4.12 8.14
N THR A 32 8.35 2.90 8.60
CA THR A 32 7.91 1.68 7.90
C THR A 32 6.38 1.61 7.83
N GLY A 33 5.69 1.88 8.94
CA GLY A 33 4.22 1.90 8.96
C GLY A 33 3.60 2.98 8.06
N TYR A 34 4.29 4.12 7.86
CA TYR A 34 3.84 5.14 6.91
C TYR A 34 3.96 4.65 5.46
N VAL A 35 5.07 4.03 5.10
CA VAL A 35 5.30 3.47 3.76
C VAL A 35 4.31 2.34 3.44
N GLU A 36 4.06 1.45 4.41
CA GLU A 36 3.06 0.38 4.29
C GLU A 36 1.67 0.94 4.00
N ARG A 37 1.23 1.95 4.75
CA ARG A 37 -0.07 2.63 4.50
C ARG A 37 -0.12 3.30 3.13
N ALA A 38 0.95 3.96 2.70
CA ALA A 38 1.02 4.60 1.39
C ALA A 38 0.90 3.57 0.25
N ARG A 39 1.58 2.43 0.37
CA ARG A 39 1.42 1.32 -0.59
C ARG A 39 0.00 0.79 -0.60
N ARG A 40 -0.60 0.60 0.58
CA ARG A 40 -2.00 0.15 0.69
C ARG A 40 -2.98 1.08 -0.02
N THR A 41 -2.79 2.40 0.11
CA THR A 41 -3.62 3.38 -0.61
C THR A 41 -3.46 3.27 -2.13
N ASP A 42 -2.29 2.88 -2.63
CA ASP A 42 -2.09 2.58 -4.06
C ASP A 42 -2.89 1.34 -4.49
N GLY A 43 -2.87 0.26 -3.71
CA GLY A 43 -3.70 -0.92 -3.94
C GLY A 43 -5.21 -0.61 -3.96
N GLN A 44 -5.69 0.18 -2.99
CA GLN A 44 -7.07 0.65 -2.94
C GLN A 44 -7.42 1.51 -4.17
N ALA A 45 -6.54 2.42 -4.57
CA ALA A 45 -6.73 3.25 -5.76
C ALA A 45 -6.81 2.39 -7.03
N GLY A 46 -5.97 1.36 -7.12
CA GLY A 46 -6.01 0.35 -8.17
C GLY A 46 -7.37 -0.34 -8.26
N LEU A 47 -7.88 -0.88 -7.14
CA LEU A 47 -9.19 -1.54 -7.08
C LEU A 47 -10.32 -0.61 -7.52
N MET A 48 -10.33 0.62 -7.01
CA MET A 48 -11.37 1.61 -7.36
C MET A 48 -11.32 1.97 -8.85
N ASN A 49 -10.13 2.07 -9.43
CA ASN A 49 -9.97 2.32 -10.87
C ASN A 49 -10.48 1.14 -11.70
N ALA A 50 -10.09 -0.08 -11.35
CA ALA A 50 -10.56 -1.30 -12.02
C ALA A 50 -12.09 -1.46 -11.91
N ALA A 51 -12.67 -1.21 -10.74
CA ALA A 51 -14.12 -1.23 -10.56
C ALA A 51 -14.83 -0.19 -11.46
N GLN A 52 -14.32 1.04 -11.52
CA GLN A 52 -14.89 2.06 -12.41
C GLN A 52 -14.84 1.66 -13.89
N GLN A 53 -13.77 0.98 -14.34
CA GLN A 53 -13.68 0.47 -15.70
C GLN A 53 -14.72 -0.62 -15.97
N LEU A 54 -14.93 -1.52 -15.01
CA LEU A 54 -15.95 -2.56 -15.09
C LEU A 54 -17.36 -1.96 -15.16
N GLU A 55 -17.70 -0.99 -14.30
CA GLU A 55 -19.01 -0.30 -14.29
C GLU A 55 -19.29 0.44 -15.61
N ARG A 56 -18.28 1.13 -16.16
CA ARG A 56 -18.38 1.78 -17.48
C ARG A 56 -18.65 0.77 -18.58
N CYS A 57 -17.94 -0.36 -18.56
CA CYS A 57 -18.12 -1.43 -19.53
C CYS A 57 -19.52 -2.06 -19.43
N TYR A 58 -20.00 -2.30 -18.20
CA TYR A 58 -21.34 -2.82 -17.95
C TYR A 58 -22.44 -1.91 -18.48
N THR A 59 -22.27 -0.59 -18.36
CA THR A 59 -23.21 0.40 -18.92
C THR A 59 -23.39 0.26 -20.43
N VAL A 60 -22.35 -0.22 -21.14
CA VAL A 60 -22.39 -0.41 -22.61
C VAL A 60 -22.81 -1.82 -23.00
N GLN A 61 -22.29 -2.84 -22.31
CA GLN A 61 -22.43 -4.24 -22.70
C GLN A 61 -23.51 -4.99 -21.92
N SER A 62 -24.07 -4.38 -20.87
CA SER A 62 -24.97 -5.03 -19.90
C SER A 62 -24.38 -6.30 -19.27
N SER A 63 -23.06 -6.42 -19.28
CA SER A 63 -22.32 -7.59 -18.83
C SER A 63 -20.90 -7.19 -18.45
N TYR A 64 -20.35 -7.81 -17.40
CA TYR A 64 -18.94 -7.75 -17.01
C TYR A 64 -18.06 -8.77 -17.73
N ALA A 65 -18.67 -9.69 -18.49
CA ALA A 65 -17.91 -10.63 -19.30
C ALA A 65 -17.26 -9.90 -20.49
N GLY A 66 -15.97 -10.16 -20.74
CA GLY A 66 -15.21 -9.49 -21.80
C GLY A 66 -14.75 -8.07 -21.47
N CYS A 67 -15.12 -7.53 -20.30
CA CYS A 67 -14.63 -6.22 -19.85
C CYS A 67 -13.16 -6.29 -19.44
N THR A 68 -12.36 -5.39 -20.00
CA THR A 68 -10.97 -5.17 -19.63
C THR A 68 -10.88 -4.15 -18.50
N PHE A 69 -9.92 -4.34 -17.60
CA PHE A 69 -9.63 -3.44 -16.49
C PHE A 69 -8.12 -3.40 -16.24
N SER A 70 -7.66 -2.40 -15.49
CA SER A 70 -6.24 -2.34 -15.09
C SER A 70 -5.91 -3.49 -14.15
N THR A 71 -4.92 -4.30 -14.50
CA THR A 71 -4.43 -5.41 -13.68
C THR A 71 -3.28 -5.03 -12.75
N ALA A 72 -2.94 -3.74 -12.69
CA ALA A 72 -1.91 -3.20 -11.80
C ALA A 72 -2.41 -1.93 -11.12
N SER A 73 -1.93 -1.70 -9.89
CA SER A 73 -2.13 -0.43 -9.19
C SER A 73 -1.31 0.70 -9.86
N PRO A 74 -1.71 1.97 -9.66
CA PRO A 74 -1.03 3.13 -10.24
C PRO A 74 0.50 3.15 -10.05
N ASP A 75 0.99 2.86 -8.85
CA ASP A 75 2.42 2.84 -8.52
C ASP A 75 3.05 1.45 -8.68
N GLY A 76 2.27 0.44 -9.10
CA GLY A 76 2.75 -0.91 -9.39
C GLY A 76 3.06 -1.77 -8.17
N HIS A 77 2.56 -1.40 -6.99
CA HIS A 77 2.74 -2.16 -5.77
C HIS A 77 1.78 -3.37 -5.64
N TYR A 78 0.67 -3.38 -6.37
CA TYR A 78 -0.33 -4.44 -6.34
C TYR A 78 -0.66 -4.95 -7.74
N ALA A 79 -0.83 -6.27 -7.83
CA ALA A 79 -1.46 -6.93 -8.96
C ALA A 79 -2.96 -7.07 -8.70
N ILE A 80 -3.77 -6.55 -9.62
CA ILE A 80 -5.23 -6.58 -9.54
C ILE A 80 -5.75 -7.74 -10.38
N SER A 81 -6.54 -8.60 -9.77
CA SER A 81 -7.14 -9.77 -10.40
C SER A 81 -8.63 -9.83 -10.09
N ARG A 82 -9.37 -10.58 -10.91
CA ARG A 82 -10.78 -10.85 -10.68
C ARG A 82 -10.93 -12.25 -10.11
N ALA A 83 -11.68 -12.38 -9.01
CA ALA A 83 -11.93 -13.65 -8.35
C ALA A 83 -12.79 -14.58 -9.22
N THR A 84 -12.60 -15.89 -9.03
CA THR A 84 -13.24 -16.98 -9.77
C THR A 84 -14.76 -17.02 -9.64
N GLU A 85 -15.34 -16.41 -8.60
CA GLU A 85 -16.79 -16.33 -8.37
C GLU A 85 -17.49 -15.22 -9.19
N SER A 86 -16.73 -14.46 -9.98
CA SER A 86 -17.28 -13.41 -10.84
C SER A 86 -18.01 -14.01 -12.05
N ASN A 87 -19.19 -13.50 -12.36
CA ASN A 87 -19.98 -13.92 -13.52
C ASN A 87 -20.25 -12.72 -14.46
N THR A 88 -21.24 -12.84 -15.35
CA THR A 88 -21.62 -11.75 -16.28
C THR A 88 -22.25 -10.54 -15.58
N ALA A 89 -22.80 -10.71 -14.39
CA ALA A 89 -23.53 -9.69 -13.62
C ALA A 89 -22.87 -9.32 -12.29
N THR A 90 -21.87 -10.08 -11.83
CA THR A 90 -21.16 -9.82 -10.57
C THR A 90 -19.65 -9.87 -10.79
N PHE A 91 -18.93 -9.04 -10.05
CA PHE A 91 -17.48 -9.15 -9.94
C PHE A 91 -17.03 -9.02 -8.48
N THR A 92 -15.90 -9.65 -8.19
CA THR A 92 -15.08 -9.40 -7.02
C THR A 92 -13.64 -9.21 -7.49
N LEU A 93 -13.06 -8.06 -7.22
CA LEU A 93 -11.67 -7.74 -7.49
C LEU A 93 -10.83 -8.04 -6.25
N SER A 94 -9.62 -8.53 -6.46
CA SER A 94 -8.60 -8.72 -5.43
C SER A 94 -7.33 -8.00 -5.85
N ALA A 95 -6.72 -7.25 -4.95
CA ALA A 95 -5.42 -6.64 -5.10
C ALA A 95 -4.42 -7.39 -4.23
N ASN A 96 -3.53 -8.13 -4.89
CA ASN A 96 -2.47 -8.89 -4.27
C ASN A 96 -1.19 -8.05 -4.25
N TYR A 97 -0.60 -7.89 -3.06
CA TYR A 97 0.61 -7.10 -2.89
C TYR A 97 1.82 -7.82 -3.52
N THR A 98 2.51 -7.15 -4.44
CA THR A 98 3.66 -7.70 -5.17
C THR A 98 4.99 -7.08 -4.76
N GLY A 99 4.98 -6.07 -3.89
CA GLY A 99 6.21 -5.54 -3.29
C GLY A 99 6.79 -6.54 -2.30
N GLY A 100 8.11 -6.70 -2.25
CA GLY A 100 8.71 -7.55 -1.21
C GLY A 100 8.35 -7.06 0.20
N GLY A 101 8.00 -7.99 1.09
CA GLY A 101 7.63 -7.71 2.48
C GLY A 101 6.13 -7.85 2.76
N ASP A 102 5.70 -7.34 3.92
CA ASP A 102 4.29 -7.21 4.31
C ASP A 102 3.88 -5.74 4.09
N ASP A 103 2.66 -5.50 3.60
CA ASP A 103 2.04 -4.18 3.50
C ASP A 103 1.32 -3.77 4.80
N GLY A 104 1.52 -4.56 5.86
CA GLY A 104 0.88 -4.44 7.16
C GLY A 104 -0.56 -4.98 7.15
N CYS A 105 -0.90 -5.84 6.19
CA CYS A 105 -2.21 -6.48 6.05
C CYS A 105 -2.08 -8.00 5.91
N ALA A 106 -2.84 -8.72 6.73
CA ALA A 106 -2.79 -10.18 6.74
C ALA A 106 -3.39 -10.83 5.47
N ASN A 107 -4.25 -10.12 4.74
CA ASN A 107 -4.94 -10.65 3.55
C ASN A 107 -5.00 -9.59 2.44
N ASP A 108 -5.17 -10.06 1.20
CA ASP A 108 -5.38 -9.22 0.02
C ASP A 108 -6.59 -8.29 0.16
N LEU A 109 -6.49 -7.10 -0.42
CA LEU A 109 -7.59 -6.14 -0.49
C LEU A 109 -8.60 -6.60 -1.53
N THR A 110 -9.88 -6.63 -1.17
CA THR A 110 -10.98 -7.04 -2.04
C THR A 110 -12.05 -5.96 -2.17
N LEU A 111 -12.64 -5.88 -3.36
CA LEU A 111 -13.74 -4.97 -3.68
C LEU A 111 -14.75 -5.69 -4.58
N ASP A 112 -16.01 -5.76 -4.16
CA ASP A 112 -17.08 -6.35 -4.97
C ASP A 112 -17.86 -5.30 -5.78
N HIS A 113 -18.69 -5.78 -6.71
CA HIS A 113 -19.62 -4.98 -7.52
C HIS A 113 -20.67 -4.18 -6.71
N ARG A 114 -20.84 -4.48 -5.42
CA ARG A 114 -21.74 -3.73 -4.51
C ARG A 114 -20.99 -2.68 -3.71
N GLY A 115 -19.67 -2.56 -3.87
CA GLY A 115 -18.81 -1.68 -3.09
C GLY A 115 -18.46 -2.22 -1.70
N VAL A 116 -18.72 -3.50 -1.41
CA VAL A 116 -18.25 -4.17 -0.20
C VAL A 116 -16.74 -4.33 -0.31
N ARG A 117 -16.07 -3.85 0.72
CA ARG A 117 -14.62 -3.79 0.86
C ARG A 117 -14.19 -4.82 1.89
N GLY A 118 -13.07 -5.48 1.67
CA GLY A 118 -12.51 -6.38 2.67
C GLY A 118 -11.00 -6.46 2.56
N PRO A 119 -10.29 -6.75 3.66
CA PRO A 119 -10.75 -6.75 5.06
C PRO A 119 -10.81 -5.33 5.67
N ASP A 120 -11.78 -5.03 6.54
CA ASP A 120 -12.02 -3.67 7.11
C ASP A 120 -10.79 -3.05 7.80
N ALA A 121 -9.92 -3.86 8.41
CA ALA A 121 -8.71 -3.39 9.05
C ALA A 121 -7.68 -2.78 8.07
N CYS A 122 -7.88 -3.01 6.77
CA CYS A 122 -6.97 -2.66 5.68
C CYS A 122 -7.55 -1.62 4.72
N TRP A 123 -8.80 -1.22 4.91
CA TRP A 123 -9.50 -0.25 4.07
C TRP A 123 -9.53 1.16 4.66
#